data_AF-A0A350QJR0-F1
#
_entry.id   AF-A0A350QJR0-F1
#
_cell.length_a   1.000
_cell.length_b   1.000
_cell.length_c   1.000
_cell.angle_alpha   90.00
_cell.angle_beta   90.00
_cell.angle_gamma   90.00
#
_symmetry.space_group_name_H-M   'P 1'
#
loop_
_entity.id
_entity.type
_entity.pdbx_description
1 polymer ?
#
loop_
_entity_poly.entity_id
_entity_poly.type
_entity_poly.pdbx_seq_one_letter_code
_entity_poly.pdbx_strand_id
1 'polypeptide(L)'
;MRQSRIYQYVLLLFTLAFIVAQLSWQWWHGGIQAHHLLANPELPSVSNAWGLLILPALAWLAAKRLRQVEKPTIVWYSLVLSFCYGALLALLFLKGVEQPIAVLFFGTYLLAFFLPLHRAEVVLGYVAALSLAFGAVLPLLMSSPAILIAWLAAKARQWFRQRKALNLT
;
A
#
# COMPACT_ATOMS: atom_id res chain seq x y z
N MET A 1 -19.66 11.72 14.05
CA MET A 1 -20.15 10.98 12.86
C MET A 1 -20.02 11.74 11.53
N ARG A 2 -20.31 13.05 11.44
CA ARG A 2 -20.18 13.82 10.17
C ARG A 2 -18.73 13.98 9.69
N GLN A 3 -17.80 14.26 10.60
CA GLN A 3 -16.38 14.47 10.30
C GLN A 3 -15.69 13.20 9.76
N SER A 4 -16.04 12.02 10.25
CA SER A 4 -15.48 10.75 9.77
C SER A 4 -15.93 10.36 8.37
N ARG A 5 -17.09 10.85 7.90
CA ARG A 5 -17.54 10.69 6.51
C ARG A 5 -16.77 11.60 5.56
N ILE A 6 -16.51 12.85 5.97
CA ILE A 6 -15.72 13.81 5.17
C ILE A 6 -14.33 13.24 4.87
N TYR A 7 -13.59 12.75 5.87
CA TYR A 7 -12.26 12.17 5.65
C TYR A 7 -12.25 10.99 4.68
N GLN A 8 -13.34 10.24 4.57
CA GLN A 8 -13.43 9.11 3.64
C GLN A 8 -13.67 9.57 2.23
N TYR A 9 -14.57 10.52 2.03
CA TYR A 9 -14.77 11.11 0.72
C TYR A 9 -13.49 11.78 0.24
N VAL A 10 -12.79 12.51 1.13
CA VAL A 10 -11.48 13.08 0.82
C VAL A 10 -10.50 11.99 0.41
N LEU A 11 -10.37 10.91 1.17
CA LEU A 11 -9.44 9.82 0.83
C LEU A 11 -9.80 9.16 -0.52
N LEU A 12 -11.06 8.81 -0.73
CA LEU A 12 -11.52 8.15 -1.96
C LEU A 12 -11.36 9.05 -3.18
N LEU A 13 -11.78 10.32 -3.09
CA LEU A 13 -11.66 11.27 -4.19
C LEU A 13 -10.20 11.58 -4.49
N PHE A 14 -9.37 11.74 -3.46
CA PHE A 14 -7.94 11.99 -3.65
C PHE A 14 -7.25 10.79 -4.32
N THR A 15 -7.51 9.56 -3.86
CA THR A 15 -6.97 8.36 -4.48
C THR A 15 -7.46 8.18 -5.92
N LEU A 16 -8.74 8.45 -6.20
CA LEU A 16 -9.28 8.39 -7.55
C LEU A 16 -8.65 9.45 -8.46
N ALA A 17 -8.56 10.69 -8.00
CA ALA A 17 -7.92 11.78 -8.73
C ALA A 17 -6.44 11.46 -9.02
N PHE A 18 -5.72 10.89 -8.06
CA PHE A 18 -4.34 10.45 -8.22
C PHE A 18 -4.18 9.44 -9.35
N ILE A 19 -4.97 8.35 -9.36
CA ILE A 19 -4.84 7.32 -10.39
C ILE A 19 -5.31 7.81 -11.77
N VAL A 20 -6.38 8.61 -11.81
CA VAL A 20 -6.87 9.20 -13.07
C VAL A 20 -5.81 10.15 -13.63
N ALA A 21 -5.20 11.01 -12.81
CA ALA A 21 -4.13 11.89 -13.25
C ALA A 21 -2.92 11.09 -13.78
N GLN A 22 -2.51 10.03 -13.06
CA GLN A 22 -1.41 9.16 -13.49
C GLN A 22 -1.70 8.51 -14.85
N LEU A 23 -2.89 7.92 -15.04
CA LEU A 23 -3.22 7.23 -16.29
C LEU A 23 -3.47 8.20 -17.44
N SER A 24 -4.03 9.38 -17.16
CA SER A 24 -4.19 10.43 -18.18
C SER A 24 -2.83 10.90 -18.67
N TRP A 25 -1.86 11.09 -17.77
CA TRP A 25 -0.48 11.39 -18.14
C TRP A 25 0.12 10.30 -19.03
N GLN A 26 -0.01 9.02 -18.67
CA GLN A 26 0.47 7.91 -19.49
C GLN A 26 -0.21 7.89 -20.87
N TRP A 27 -1.53 8.09 -20.92
CA TRP A 27 -2.28 8.15 -22.18
C TRP A 27 -1.74 9.22 -23.13
N TRP A 28 -1.43 10.41 -22.64
CA TRP A 28 -0.84 11.49 -23.46
C TRP A 28 0.64 11.28 -23.80
N HIS A 29 1.36 10.42 -23.08
CA HIS A 29 2.80 10.19 -23.24
C HIS A 29 3.13 8.78 -23.77
N GLY A 30 2.34 8.29 -24.73
CA GLY A 30 2.61 7.02 -25.41
C GLY A 30 1.76 5.83 -24.96
N GLY A 31 0.67 6.08 -24.23
CA GLY A 31 -0.33 5.07 -23.87
C GLY A 31 -0.14 4.49 -22.46
N ILE A 32 -1.20 3.83 -21.98
CA ILE A 32 -1.20 3.16 -20.68
C ILE A 32 -0.24 1.97 -20.74
N GLN A 33 0.80 2.01 -19.90
CA GLN A 33 1.85 1.01 -19.89
C GLN A 33 1.38 -0.33 -19.29
N ALA A 34 2.04 -1.41 -19.68
CA ALA A 34 1.88 -2.74 -19.08
C ALA A 34 3.25 -3.32 -18.73
N HIS A 35 3.34 -3.98 -17.58
CA HIS A 35 4.59 -4.58 -17.11
C HIS A 35 4.50 -6.10 -17.12
N HIS A 36 5.50 -6.75 -17.71
CA HIS A 36 5.64 -8.20 -17.62
C HIS A 36 5.98 -8.61 -16.19
N LEU A 37 5.40 -9.72 -15.73
CA LEU A 37 5.69 -10.27 -14.41
C LEU A 37 7.18 -10.64 -14.31
N LEU A 38 7.78 -10.36 -13.15
CA LEU A 38 9.18 -10.70 -12.84
C LEU A 38 10.21 -10.19 -13.88
N ALA A 39 9.88 -9.12 -14.62
CA ALA A 39 10.68 -8.62 -15.73
C ALA A 39 10.99 -9.70 -16.81
N ASN A 40 10.13 -10.71 -16.93
CA ASN A 40 10.27 -11.79 -17.91
C ASN A 40 9.25 -11.61 -19.06
N PRO A 41 9.69 -11.35 -20.30
CA PRO A 41 8.80 -11.12 -21.44
C PRO A 41 7.94 -12.33 -21.81
N GLU A 42 8.35 -13.55 -21.44
CA GLU A 42 7.58 -14.77 -21.65
C GLU A 42 6.37 -14.90 -20.71
N LEU A 43 6.32 -14.10 -19.63
CA LEU A 43 5.19 -14.07 -18.71
C LEU A 43 4.15 -13.02 -19.12
N PRO A 44 2.86 -13.20 -18.76
CA PRO A 44 1.82 -12.23 -19.06
C PRO A 44 2.18 -10.82 -18.57
N SER A 45 1.86 -9.81 -19.38
CA SER A 45 1.95 -8.42 -18.96
C SER A 45 0.67 -7.97 -18.27
N VAL A 46 0.82 -7.04 -17.33
CA VAL A 46 -0.29 -6.49 -16.57
C VAL A 46 -0.34 -4.98 -16.78
N SER A 47 -1.49 -4.50 -17.28
CA SER A 47 -1.70 -3.08 -17.53
C SER A 47 -1.80 -2.25 -16.24
N ASN A 48 -1.24 -1.04 -16.27
CA ASN A 48 -1.39 -0.05 -15.21
C ASN A 48 -2.85 0.39 -15.00
N ALA A 49 -3.74 0.17 -15.97
CA ALA A 49 -5.17 0.47 -15.87
C ALA A 49 -5.85 -0.25 -14.67
N TRP A 50 -5.31 -1.40 -14.24
CA TRP A 50 -5.80 -2.08 -13.02
C TRP A 50 -5.73 -1.21 -11.76
N GLY A 51 -4.91 -0.16 -11.76
CA GLY A 51 -4.89 0.84 -10.70
C GLY A 51 -6.25 1.51 -10.45
N LEU A 52 -7.10 1.66 -11.49
CA LEU A 52 -8.45 2.23 -11.35
C LEU A 52 -9.37 1.37 -10.48
N LEU A 53 -9.09 0.07 -10.38
CA LEU A 53 -9.81 -0.84 -9.49
C LEU A 53 -9.09 -0.96 -8.15
N ILE A 54 -7.78 -1.21 -8.17
CA ILE A 54 -6.99 -1.57 -6.99
C ILE A 54 -6.89 -0.41 -6.00
N LEU A 55 -6.50 0.79 -6.46
CA LEU A 55 -6.27 1.91 -5.55
C LEU A 55 -7.57 2.38 -4.87
N PRO A 56 -8.70 2.54 -5.59
CA PRO A 56 -9.98 2.84 -4.93
C PRO A 56 -10.45 1.74 -3.97
N ALA A 57 -10.22 0.46 -4.28
CA ALA A 57 -10.55 -0.63 -3.36
C ALA A 57 -9.73 -0.56 -2.06
N LEU A 58 -8.42 -0.33 -2.15
CA LEU A 58 -7.55 -0.12 -0.98
C LEU A 58 -7.95 1.14 -0.20
N ALA A 59 -8.29 2.23 -0.88
CA ALA A 59 -8.78 3.46 -0.27
C ALA A 59 -10.11 3.25 0.47
N TRP A 60 -11.01 2.42 -0.07
CA TRP A 60 -12.24 2.05 0.62
C TRP A 60 -11.98 1.24 1.90
N LEU A 61 -11.04 0.29 1.88
CA LEU A 61 -10.64 -0.46 3.06
C LEU A 61 -10.01 0.45 4.13
N ALA A 62 -9.13 1.38 3.73
CA ALA A 62 -8.56 2.39 4.62
C ALA A 62 -9.65 3.34 5.18
N ALA A 63 -10.63 3.71 4.36
CA ALA A 63 -11.77 4.55 4.73
C ALA A 63 -12.67 3.91 5.80
N LYS A 64 -12.84 2.58 5.78
CA LYS A 64 -13.55 1.87 6.87
C LYS A 64 -12.85 2.07 8.20
N ARG A 65 -11.52 2.02 8.20
CA ARG A 65 -10.73 2.17 9.42
C ARG A 65 -10.78 3.59 9.99
N LEU A 66 -10.89 4.62 9.15
CA LEU A 66 -11.16 6.00 9.58
C LEU A 66 -12.46 6.13 10.41
N ARG A 67 -13.41 5.17 10.34
CA ARG A 67 -14.61 5.15 11.20
C ARG A 67 -14.39 4.52 12.56
N GLN A 68 -13.39 3.64 12.65
CA GLN A 68 -13.20 2.74 13.79
C GLN A 68 -12.17 3.26 14.78
N VAL A 69 -11.29 4.17 14.35
CA VAL A 69 -10.27 4.77 15.21
C VAL A 69 -10.76 6.06 15.85
N GLU A 70 -10.42 6.26 17.11
CA GLU A 70 -10.72 7.50 17.85
C GLU A 70 -9.99 8.71 17.27
N LYS A 71 -8.75 8.52 16.79
CA LYS A 71 -7.88 9.56 16.23
C LYS A 71 -7.62 9.30 14.74
N PRO A 72 -8.41 9.88 13.82
CA PRO A 72 -8.24 9.69 12.38
C PRO A 72 -6.85 10.06 11.85
N THR A 73 -6.15 10.99 12.52
CA THR A 73 -4.80 11.42 12.15
C THR A 73 -3.79 10.27 12.09
N ILE A 74 -3.96 9.21 12.89
CA ILE A 74 -3.05 8.05 12.86
C ILE A 74 -3.08 7.32 11.51
N VAL A 75 -4.25 7.29 10.86
CA VAL A 75 -4.43 6.67 9.54
C VAL A 75 -3.72 7.52 8.50
N TRP A 76 -3.90 8.84 8.55
CA TRP A 76 -3.22 9.76 7.64
C TRP A 76 -1.70 9.72 7.78
N TYR A 77 -1.16 9.70 9.00
CA TYR A 77 0.28 9.55 9.20
C TYR A 77 0.81 8.22 8.68
N SER A 78 0.07 7.12 8.90
CA SER A 78 0.46 5.79 8.40
C SER A 78 0.48 5.76 6.87
N LEU A 79 -0.51 6.38 6.23
CA LEU A 79 -0.62 6.51 4.78
C LEU A 79 0.51 7.36 4.20
N VAL A 80 0.76 8.55 4.76
CA VAL A 80 1.81 9.45 4.27
C VAL A 80 3.18 8.83 4.45
N LEU A 81 3.46 8.21 5.60
CA LEU A 81 4.74 7.57 5.85
C LEU A 81 4.99 6.40 4.89
N SER A 82 3.99 5.55 4.65
CA SER A 82 4.15 4.45 3.70
C SER A 82 4.22 4.93 2.25
N PHE A 83 3.55 6.02 1.90
CA PHE A 83 3.69 6.68 0.62
C PHE A 83 5.10 7.24 0.42
N CYS A 84 5.65 7.97 1.38
CA CYS A 84 7.03 8.46 1.31
C CYS A 84 8.04 7.32 1.19
N TYR A 85 7.83 6.22 1.92
CA TYR A 85 8.67 5.03 1.82
C TYR A 85 8.59 4.37 0.44
N GLY A 86 7.38 4.18 -0.11
CA GLY A 86 7.20 3.66 -1.46
C GLY A 86 7.75 4.61 -2.54
N ALA A 87 7.62 5.92 -2.35
CA ALA A 87 8.14 6.93 -3.27
C ALA A 87 9.66 6.93 -3.30
N LEU A 88 10.32 6.74 -2.14
CA LEU A 88 11.77 6.55 -2.08
C LEU A 88 12.20 5.33 -2.91
N LEU A 89 11.51 4.19 -2.76
CA LEU A 89 11.79 3.00 -3.57
C LEU A 89 11.55 3.24 -5.06
N ALA A 90 10.45 3.89 -5.43
CA ALA A 90 10.15 4.24 -6.82
C ALA A 90 11.26 5.15 -7.42
N LEU A 91 11.70 6.16 -6.68
CA LEU A 91 12.76 7.07 -7.11
C LEU A 91 14.10 6.35 -7.26
N LEU A 92 14.46 5.46 -6.32
CA LEU A 92 15.69 4.67 -6.41
C LEU A 92 15.65 3.75 -7.63
N PHE A 93 14.51 3.14 -7.92
CA PHE A 93 14.31 2.30 -9.11
C PHE A 93 14.46 3.12 -10.39
N LEU A 94 13.80 4.27 -10.49
CA LEU A 94 13.91 5.15 -11.66
C LEU A 94 15.34 5.67 -11.88
N LYS A 95 16.15 5.74 -10.81
CA LYS A 95 17.58 6.09 -10.88
C LYS A 95 18.50 4.89 -11.14
N GLY A 96 17.98 3.66 -11.21
CA GLY A 96 18.77 2.44 -11.42
C GLY A 96 19.69 2.07 -10.25
N VAL A 97 19.39 2.51 -9.02
CA VAL A 97 20.25 2.26 -7.85
C VAL A 97 19.80 0.99 -7.12
N GLU A 98 20.32 -0.17 -7.52
CA GLU A 98 19.77 -1.47 -7.11
C GLU A 98 20.05 -1.87 -5.65
N GLN A 99 21.27 -1.65 -5.13
CA GLN A 99 21.62 -2.11 -3.78
C GLN A 99 20.70 -1.55 -2.67
N PRO A 100 20.43 -0.23 -2.61
CA PRO A 100 19.51 0.32 -1.63
C PRO A 100 18.07 -0.21 -1.79
N ILE A 101 17.63 -0.47 -3.02
CA ILE A 101 16.29 -1.05 -3.27
C ILE A 101 16.20 -2.42 -2.61
N ALA A 102 17.20 -3.30 -2.84
CA ALA A 102 17.21 -4.63 -2.25
C ALA A 102 17.17 -4.56 -0.71
N VAL A 103 18.01 -3.74 -0.10
CA VAL A 103 18.06 -3.58 1.37
C VAL A 103 16.73 -3.08 1.92
N LEU A 104 16.14 -2.04 1.33
CA LEU A 104 14.88 -1.48 1.79
C LEU A 104 13.73 -2.47 1.56
N PHE A 105 13.62 -3.03 0.35
CA PHE A 105 12.58 -3.97 -0.01
C PHE A 105 12.60 -5.22 0.88
N PHE A 106 13.75 -5.89 1.00
CA PHE A 106 13.86 -7.07 1.88
C PHE A 106 13.74 -6.71 3.36
N GLY A 107 14.24 -5.54 3.78
CA GLY A 107 14.04 -5.00 5.11
C GLY A 107 12.57 -4.84 5.50
N THR A 108 11.68 -4.57 4.52
CA THR A 108 10.23 -4.49 4.76
C THR A 108 9.66 -5.81 5.30
N TYR A 109 10.17 -6.96 4.87
CA TYR A 109 9.73 -8.27 5.36
C TYR A 109 10.17 -8.51 6.81
N LEU A 110 11.36 -8.03 7.21
CA LEU A 110 11.79 -8.05 8.61
C LEU A 110 10.91 -7.13 9.46
N LEU A 111 10.64 -5.92 8.96
CA LEU A 111 9.76 -4.97 9.64
C LEU A 111 8.32 -5.50 9.78
N ALA A 112 7.87 -6.37 8.87
CA ALA A 112 6.54 -6.95 8.91
C ALA A 112 6.25 -7.71 10.22
N PHE A 113 7.27 -8.28 10.87
CA PHE A 113 7.09 -8.95 12.16
C PHE A 113 6.70 -7.97 13.28
N PHE A 114 7.12 -6.72 13.20
CA PHE A 114 6.98 -5.74 14.29
C PHE A 114 5.96 -4.64 13.97
N LEU A 115 5.90 -4.22 12.71
CA LEU A 115 5.04 -3.14 12.25
C LEU A 115 3.73 -3.68 11.66
N PRO A 116 2.62 -2.95 11.81
CA PRO A 116 1.32 -3.40 11.30
C PRO A 116 1.16 -3.09 9.80
N LEU A 117 2.02 -3.66 8.97
CA LEU A 117 2.05 -3.41 7.52
C LEU A 117 0.79 -3.90 6.77
N HIS A 118 0.04 -4.83 7.37
CA HIS A 118 -1.23 -5.33 6.84
C HIS A 118 -2.38 -4.31 6.87
N ARG A 119 -2.17 -3.14 7.49
CA ARG A 119 -3.17 -2.09 7.60
C ARG A 119 -3.44 -1.48 6.23
N ALA A 120 -4.72 -1.39 5.86
CA ALA A 120 -5.14 -0.96 4.53
C ALA A 120 -4.55 0.40 4.11
N GLU A 121 -4.43 1.38 5.02
CA GLU A 121 -3.85 2.67 4.67
C GLU A 121 -2.33 2.63 4.43
N VAL A 122 -1.62 1.69 5.08
CA VAL A 122 -0.19 1.48 4.88
C VAL A 122 0.02 0.86 3.51
N VAL A 123 -0.75 -0.18 3.19
CA VAL A 123 -0.75 -0.83 1.87
C VAL A 123 -1.13 0.17 0.77
N LEU A 124 -2.17 0.98 0.98
CA LEU A 124 -2.59 2.02 0.04
C LEU A 124 -1.47 3.00 -0.26
N GLY A 125 -0.85 3.62 0.77
CA GLY A 125 0.21 4.59 0.56
C GLY A 125 1.41 3.99 -0.18
N TYR A 126 1.83 2.79 0.22
CA TYR A 126 2.94 2.07 -0.41
C TYR A 126 2.67 1.73 -1.88
N VAL A 127 1.51 1.13 -2.18
CA VAL A 127 1.13 0.72 -3.54
C VAL A 127 0.86 1.92 -4.44
N ALA A 128 0.23 2.98 -3.92
CA ALA A 128 0.00 4.21 -4.68
C ALA A 128 1.31 4.92 -5.05
N ALA A 129 2.31 4.94 -4.15
CA ALA A 129 3.60 5.53 -4.47
C ALA A 129 4.36 4.70 -5.51
N LEU A 130 4.41 3.38 -5.34
CA LEU A 130 5.10 2.49 -6.29
C LEU A 130 4.37 2.36 -7.63
N SER A 131 3.07 2.66 -7.71
CA SER A 131 2.34 2.66 -8.97
C SER A 131 2.84 3.69 -9.97
N LEU A 132 3.57 4.71 -9.51
CA LEU A 132 4.24 5.69 -10.36
C LEU A 132 5.36 5.04 -11.21
N ALA A 133 5.98 3.97 -10.72
CA ALA A 133 7.06 3.27 -11.43
C ALA A 133 6.59 1.94 -12.07
N PHE A 134 5.68 1.20 -11.42
CA PHE A 134 5.39 -0.19 -11.76
C PHE A 134 3.91 -0.52 -11.99
N GLY A 135 3.02 0.48 -11.88
CA GLY A 135 1.58 0.23 -11.74
C GLY A 135 1.20 -0.36 -10.38
N ALA A 136 -0.10 -0.52 -10.12
CA ALA A 136 -0.59 -0.93 -8.81
C ALA A 136 -0.49 -2.46 -8.54
N VAL A 137 -0.49 -3.28 -9.59
CA VAL A 137 -0.56 -4.74 -9.45
C VAL A 137 0.75 -5.31 -8.90
N LEU A 138 1.89 -4.95 -9.50
CA LEU A 138 3.18 -5.51 -9.10
C LEU A 138 3.53 -5.21 -7.63
N PRO A 139 3.44 -3.95 -7.14
CA PRO A 139 3.71 -3.65 -5.74
C PRO A 139 2.78 -4.38 -4.78
N LEU A 140 1.49 -4.53 -5.13
CA LEU A 140 0.53 -5.23 -4.30
C LEU A 140 0.85 -6.73 -4.21
N LEU A 141 1.16 -7.37 -5.35
CA LEU A 141 1.54 -8.79 -5.39
C LEU A 141 2.84 -9.02 -4.62
N MET A 142 3.87 -8.21 -4.87
CA MET A 142 5.19 -8.37 -4.25
C MET A 142 5.16 -8.08 -2.74
N SER A 143 4.33 -7.14 -2.28
CA SER A 143 4.16 -6.85 -0.84
C SER A 143 3.21 -7.81 -0.11
N SER A 144 2.44 -8.63 -0.83
CA SER A 144 1.46 -9.55 -0.23
C SER A 144 2.05 -10.50 0.83
N PRO A 145 3.29 -11.03 0.72
CA PRO A 145 3.84 -11.86 1.79
C PRO A 145 4.18 -11.04 3.05
N ALA A 146 4.68 -9.81 2.90
CA ALA A 146 4.92 -8.92 4.05
C ALA A 146 3.60 -8.53 4.74
N ILE A 147 2.53 -8.29 3.96
CA ILE A 147 1.17 -8.07 4.48
C ILE A 147 0.73 -9.30 5.30
N LEU A 148 0.89 -10.51 4.76
CA LEU A 148 0.51 -11.74 5.44
C LEU A 148 1.29 -11.95 6.74
N ILE A 149 2.61 -11.78 6.73
CA ILE A 149 3.47 -11.86 7.91
C ILE A 149 3.01 -10.87 8.98
N ALA A 150 2.77 -9.62 8.60
CA ALA A 150 2.33 -8.59 9.53
C ALA A 150 0.96 -8.87 10.13
N TRP A 151 0.04 -9.46 9.36
CA TRP A 151 -1.27 -9.87 9.86
C TRP A 151 -1.16 -11.02 10.86
N LEU A 152 -0.40 -12.07 10.52
CA LEU A 152 -0.15 -13.21 11.40
C LEU A 152 0.51 -12.78 12.71
N ALA A 153 1.55 -11.94 12.63
CA ALA A 153 2.24 -11.43 13.80
C ALA A 153 1.31 -10.60 14.69
N ALA A 154 0.40 -9.80 14.11
CA ALA A 154 -0.58 -9.05 14.87
C ALA A 154 -1.61 -9.96 15.56
N LYS A 155 -2.10 -10.99 14.86
CA LYS A 155 -3.04 -11.98 15.41
C LYS A 155 -2.41 -12.77 16.57
N ALA A 156 -1.16 -13.19 16.41
CA ALA A 156 -0.39 -13.86 17.47
C ALA A 156 -0.26 -12.96 18.71
N ARG A 157 0.15 -11.69 18.54
CA ARG A 157 0.24 -10.72 19.66
C ARG A 157 -1.08 -10.53 20.38
N GLN A 158 -2.19 -10.42 19.64
CA GLN A 158 -3.51 -10.27 20.23
C GLN A 158 -3.90 -11.50 21.07
N TRP A 159 -3.67 -12.70 20.53
CA TRP A 159 -3.95 -13.96 21.21
C TRP A 159 -3.18 -14.09 22.53
N PHE A 160 -1.88 -13.77 22.54
CA PHE A 160 -1.07 -13.79 23.76
C PHE A 160 -1.58 -12.79 24.82
N ARG A 161 -2.01 -11.59 24.41
CA ARG A 161 -2.59 -10.60 25.33
C ARG A 161 -3.90 -11.08 25.95
N GLN A 162 -4.77 -11.73 25.16
CA GLN A 162 -6.04 -12.27 25.65
C GLN A 162 -5.82 -13.41 26.66
N ARG A 163 -4.89 -14.34 26.38
CA ARG A 163 -4.53 -15.40 27.33
C ARG A 163 -3.99 -14.86 28.65
N LYS A 164 -3.14 -13.84 28.60
CA LYS A 164 -2.61 -13.22 29.82
C LYS A 164 -3.72 -12.57 30.66
N ALA A 165 -4.73 -11.98 30.02
CA ALA A 165 -5.86 -11.37 30.73
C ALA A 165 -6.76 -12.42 31.41
N LEU A 166 -6.98 -13.59 30.78
CA LEU A 166 -7.78 -14.69 31.34
C LEU A 166 -7.12 -15.40 32.52
N ASN A 167 -5.79 -15.43 32.57
CA ASN A 167 -5.04 -16.05 33.68
C ASN A 167 -4.92 -15.15 34.93
N LEU A 168 -5.43 -13.92 34.87
CA LEU A 168 -5.37 -12.93 35.96
C LEU A 168 -6.76 -12.67 36.61
N THR A 169 -7.79 -13.42 36.20
CA THR A 169 -9.16 -13.42 36.74
C THR A 169 -9.45 -14.73 37.43
#